data_AF-A0A1Z4ES85-F1
#
_entry.id   AF-A0A1Z4ES85-F1
#
_cell.length_a   1.000
_cell.length_b   1.000
_cell.length_c   1.000
_cell.angle_alpha   90.00
_cell.angle_beta   90.00
_cell.angle_gamma   90.00
#
_symmetry.space_group_name_H-M   'P 1'
#
loop_
_entity.id
_entity.type
_entity.pdbx_description
1 polymer ?
#
loop_
_entity_poly.entity_id
_entity_poly.type
_entity_poly.pdbx_seq_one_letter_code
_entity_poly.pdbx_strand_id
1 'polypeptide(L)'
;MRVLVGVMCCALLAGCSAFTFGDDPVEVPLAEAEDFGRIDVPDGVAVLKVMRTHFQDTLYAVALRATSREAEMMLRNSKFTEPFRPVQDPATLSAIAGPPLSSATNVKEAQDHVEKPWVYRNIVQDVRSPDEVHLHISLFNT
;
A
#
# COMPACT_ATOMS: atom_id res chain seq x y z
N MET A 1 -40.68 -47.15 23.21
CA MET A 1 -39.89 -47.37 21.97
C MET A 1 -40.41 -46.36 20.95
N ARG A 2 -39.73 -45.23 20.71
CA ARG A 2 -38.76 -45.00 19.61
C ARG A 2 -39.27 -45.64 18.31
N VAL A 3 -39.61 -44.90 17.26
CA VAL A 3 -38.65 -44.35 16.28
C VAL A 3 -39.24 -43.11 15.54
N LEU A 4 -38.45 -42.03 15.47
CA LEU A 4 -38.57 -40.92 14.52
C LEU A 4 -38.18 -41.40 13.11
N VAL A 5 -38.90 -41.01 12.06
CA VAL A 5 -38.37 -41.01 10.69
C VAL A 5 -38.54 -39.61 10.11
N GLY A 6 -37.43 -38.89 10.07
CA GLY A 6 -37.33 -37.55 9.51
C GLY A 6 -37.30 -37.59 7.99
N VAL A 7 -38.03 -36.66 7.36
CA VAL A 7 -37.86 -36.34 5.94
C VAL A 7 -36.67 -35.39 5.83
N MET A 8 -35.60 -35.94 5.28
CA MET A 8 -34.32 -35.31 5.01
C MET A 8 -34.50 -34.27 3.90
N CYS A 9 -34.42 -32.99 4.27
CA CYS A 9 -34.41 -31.86 3.34
C CYS A 9 -32.97 -31.71 2.81
N CYS A 10 -32.67 -32.34 1.67
CA CYS A 10 -31.41 -32.13 0.94
C CYS A 10 -31.43 -30.75 0.25
N ALA A 11 -31.11 -29.70 1.00
CA ALA A 11 -30.68 -28.44 0.43
C ALA A 11 -29.24 -28.60 -0.07
N LEU A 12 -29.09 -28.85 -1.37
CA LEU A 12 -27.83 -28.69 -2.08
C LEU A 12 -27.49 -27.20 -2.11
N LEU A 13 -26.89 -26.69 -1.03
CA LEU A 13 -26.12 -25.47 -1.09
C LEU A 13 -24.90 -25.79 -1.96
N ALA A 14 -25.01 -25.48 -3.25
CA ALA A 14 -23.87 -25.23 -4.10
C ALA A 14 -23.09 -24.08 -3.46
N GLY A 15 -22.19 -24.42 -2.52
CA GLY A 15 -21.15 -23.52 -2.08
C GLY A 15 -20.30 -23.25 -3.30
N CYS A 16 -20.56 -22.13 -3.97
CA CYS A 16 -19.57 -21.49 -4.81
C CYS A 16 -18.39 -21.22 -3.90
N SER A 17 -17.42 -22.12 -3.89
CA SER A 17 -16.08 -21.87 -3.40
C SER A 17 -15.56 -20.70 -4.20
N ALA A 18 -15.74 -19.49 -3.66
CA ALA A 18 -15.02 -18.32 -4.09
C ALA A 18 -13.55 -18.62 -3.80
N PHE A 19 -12.87 -19.20 -4.78
CA PHE A 19 -11.42 -19.26 -4.80
C PHE A 19 -10.94 -17.80 -4.90
N THR A 20 -10.80 -17.14 -3.76
CA THR A 20 -10.02 -15.92 -3.66
C THR A 20 -8.56 -16.35 -3.69
N PHE A 21 -7.91 -16.16 -4.84
CA PHE A 21 -6.46 -16.34 -4.96
C PHE A 21 -5.79 -15.10 -4.33
N GLY A 22 -5.02 -15.30 -3.26
CA GLY A 22 -4.36 -14.21 -2.52
C GLY A 22 -4.78 -14.14 -1.05
N ASP A 23 -3.86 -13.80 -0.16
CA ASP A 23 -4.24 -13.37 1.19
C ASP A 23 -4.97 -12.03 1.11
N ASP A 24 -5.99 -11.85 1.95
CA ASP A 24 -6.60 -10.54 2.13
C ASP A 24 -5.54 -9.53 2.63
N PRO A 25 -5.58 -8.27 2.18
CA PRO A 25 -4.68 -7.25 2.71
C PRO A 25 -4.84 -7.12 4.22
N VAL A 26 -3.73 -7.25 4.95
CA VAL A 26 -3.69 -7.11 6.42
C VAL A 26 -2.98 -5.83 6.82
N GLU A 27 -3.47 -5.17 7.87
CA GLU A 27 -2.78 -4.01 8.45
C GLU A 27 -1.58 -4.48 9.27
N VAL A 28 -0.42 -3.84 9.08
CA VAL A 28 0.85 -4.24 9.71
C VAL A 28 1.59 -3.01 10.26
N PRO A 29 2.56 -3.17 11.18
CA PRO A 29 3.41 -2.08 11.63
C PRO A 29 4.24 -1.47 10.50
N LEU A 30 4.50 -0.17 10.57
CA LEU A 30 5.36 0.55 9.62
C LEU A 30 6.76 -0.09 9.52
N ALA A 31 7.33 -0.54 10.64
CA ALA A 31 8.67 -1.13 10.69
C ALA A 31 8.84 -2.31 9.72
N GLU A 32 7.80 -3.13 9.49
CA GLU A 32 7.87 -4.22 8.51
C GLU A 32 8.07 -3.68 7.09
N ALA A 33 7.40 -2.59 6.74
CA ALA A 33 7.53 -1.94 5.44
C ALA A 33 8.88 -1.21 5.29
N GLU A 34 9.36 -0.57 6.37
CA GLU A 34 10.69 0.07 6.41
C GLU A 34 11.81 -0.93 6.17
N ASP A 35 11.78 -2.06 6.88
CA ASP A 35 12.76 -3.13 6.72
C ASP A 35 12.69 -3.75 5.32
N PHE A 36 11.48 -4.04 4.83
CA PHE A 36 11.27 -4.66 3.51
C PHE A 36 11.72 -3.75 2.36
N GLY A 37 11.26 -2.49 2.38
CA GLY A 37 11.54 -1.52 1.33
C GLY A 37 12.84 -0.77 1.50
N ARG A 38 13.56 -0.95 2.62
CA ARG A 38 14.71 -0.12 3.00
C ARG A 38 14.37 1.37 2.86
N ILE A 39 13.19 1.74 3.32
CA ILE A 39 12.72 3.12 3.44
C ILE A 39 12.87 3.55 4.90
N ASP A 40 13.24 4.81 5.11
CA ASP A 40 13.47 5.41 6.43
C ASP A 40 12.49 6.56 6.57
N VAL A 41 11.43 6.35 7.35
CA VAL A 41 10.39 7.35 7.62
C VAL A 41 10.80 8.14 8.86
N PRO A 42 11.02 9.47 8.75
CA PRO A 42 11.43 10.28 9.88
C PRO A 42 10.40 10.28 11.03
N ASP A 43 10.89 10.36 12.26
CA ASP A 43 10.06 10.59 13.44
C ASP A 43 9.17 11.83 13.24
N GLY A 44 7.90 11.73 13.63
CA GLY A 44 6.91 12.82 13.54
C GLY A 44 6.09 12.82 12.25
N VAL A 45 6.46 12.05 11.22
CA VAL A 45 5.60 11.81 10.05
C VAL A 45 4.34 11.05 10.48
N ALA A 46 3.18 11.51 10.03
CA ALA A 46 1.92 10.85 10.35
C ALA A 46 1.72 9.63 9.44
N VAL A 47 1.77 8.44 10.03
CA VAL A 47 1.41 7.19 9.36
C VAL A 47 -0.10 7.09 9.30
N LEU A 48 -0.68 7.13 8.10
CA LEU A 48 -2.12 7.05 7.90
C LEU A 48 -2.60 5.61 7.82
N LYS A 49 -1.86 4.76 7.10
CA LYS A 49 -2.17 3.34 6.94
C LYS A 49 -0.98 2.57 6.38
N VAL A 50 -0.83 1.31 6.80
CA VAL A 50 0.14 0.37 6.25
C VAL A 50 -0.53 -0.97 6.04
N MET A 51 -0.53 -1.45 4.81
CA MET A 51 -1.14 -2.73 4.42
C MET A 51 -0.09 -3.65 3.82
N ARG A 52 -0.15 -4.93 4.16
CA ARG A 52 0.61 -5.99 3.50
C ARG A 52 -0.35 -6.92 2.79
N THR A 53 -0.04 -7.22 1.54
CA THR A 53 -0.69 -8.29 0.77
C THR A 53 0.38 -9.31 0.40
N HIS A 54 0.10 -10.60 0.60
CA HIS A 54 1.01 -11.68 0.26
C HIS A 54 0.29 -12.70 -0.61
N PHE A 55 0.92 -13.09 -1.72
CA PHE A 55 0.49 -14.24 -2.50
C PHE A 55 1.73 -15.02 -2.96
N GLN A 56 2.13 -14.90 -4.22
CA GLN A 56 3.46 -15.32 -4.67
C GLN A 56 4.49 -14.23 -4.37
N ASP A 57 4.07 -12.98 -4.58
CA ASP A 57 4.83 -11.78 -4.27
C ASP A 57 4.33 -11.14 -2.98
N THR A 58 5.17 -10.31 -2.37
CA THR A 58 4.85 -9.51 -1.20
C THR A 58 4.76 -8.05 -1.62
N LEU A 59 3.64 -7.43 -1.28
CA LEU A 59 3.39 -6.00 -1.47
C LEU A 59 3.13 -5.35 -0.12
N TYR A 60 3.89 -4.31 0.22
CA TYR A 60 3.55 -3.35 1.25
C TYR A 60 3.05 -2.06 0.61
N ALA A 61 1.88 -1.60 1.02
CA ALA A 61 1.33 -0.30 0.66
C ALA A 61 1.34 0.59 1.92
N VAL A 62 1.99 1.75 1.83
CA VAL A 62 2.14 2.71 2.92
C VAL A 62 1.54 4.05 2.50
N ALA A 63 0.71 4.63 3.35
CA ALA A 63 0.18 5.98 3.18
C ALA A 63 0.64 6.86 4.35
N LEU A 64 1.31 7.96 4.04
CA LEU A 64 1.85 8.91 5.02
C LEU A 64 1.30 10.32 4.74
N ARG A 65 1.21 11.14 5.79
CA ARG A 65 1.07 12.60 5.70
C ARG A 65 2.30 13.25 6.32
N ALA A 66 2.94 14.10 5.54
CA ALA A 66 4.20 14.76 5.88
C ALA A 66 4.20 16.22 5.40
N THR A 67 5.15 17.00 5.89
CA THR A 67 5.57 18.23 5.23
C THR A 67 6.49 17.91 4.04
N SER A 68 6.69 18.88 3.14
CA SER A 68 7.66 18.75 2.04
C SER A 68 9.07 18.49 2.56
N ARG A 69 9.45 19.11 3.67
CA ARG A 69 10.76 18.89 4.32
C ARG A 69 10.91 17.45 4.80
N GLU A 70 9.89 16.89 5.45
CA GLU A 70 9.90 15.51 5.93
C GLU A 70 9.90 14.51 4.80
N ALA A 71 9.11 14.73 3.74
CA ALA A 71 9.13 13.91 2.53
C ALA A 71 10.54 13.88 1.91
N GLU A 72 11.20 15.04 1.80
CA GLU A 72 12.58 15.09 1.32
C GLU A 72 13.58 14.41 2.26
N MET A 73 13.42 14.53 3.58
CA MET A 73 14.25 13.82 4.55
C MET A 73 14.12 12.31 4.39
N MET A 74 12.88 11.81 4.27
CA MET A 74 12.59 10.39 4.01
C MET A 74 13.32 9.90 2.75
N LEU A 75 13.18 10.61 1.63
CA LEU A 75 13.84 10.24 0.37
C LEU A 75 15.38 10.21 0.51
N ARG A 76 15.96 11.21 1.17
CA ARG A 76 17.41 11.27 1.41
C ARG A 76 17.90 10.13 2.30
N ASN A 77 17.24 9.87 3.42
CA ASN A 77 17.60 8.79 4.34
C ASN A 77 17.48 7.43 3.66
N SER A 78 16.45 7.26 2.83
CA SER A 78 16.17 6.05 2.04
C SER A 78 17.09 5.90 0.82
N LYS A 79 17.99 6.87 0.57
CA LYS A 79 18.86 6.93 -0.62
C LYS A 79 18.07 6.82 -1.94
N PHE A 80 16.84 7.34 -1.95
CA PHE A 80 15.97 7.34 -3.13
C PHE A 80 16.34 8.53 -4.01
N THR A 81 16.93 8.26 -5.18
CA THR A 81 17.48 9.31 -6.06
C THR A 81 16.75 9.47 -7.38
N GLU A 82 15.75 8.63 -7.66
CA GLU A 82 15.03 8.67 -8.94
C GLU A 82 14.26 10.00 -9.08
N PRO A 83 14.37 10.70 -10.23
CA PRO A 83 13.62 11.92 -10.47
C PRO A 83 12.12 11.68 -10.57
N PHE A 84 11.37 12.43 -9.76
CA PHE A 84 9.91 12.47 -9.81
C PHE A 84 9.38 13.12 -11.08
N ARG A 85 8.43 12.44 -11.72
CA ARG A 85 7.74 12.89 -12.93
C ARG A 85 6.29 13.22 -12.62
N PRO A 86 5.70 14.26 -13.24
CA PRO A 86 4.28 14.54 -13.09
C PRO A 86 3.42 13.35 -13.55
N VAL A 87 2.41 13.01 -12.76
CA VAL A 87 1.38 12.03 -13.15
C VAL A 87 0.34 12.73 -14.02
N GLN A 88 0.09 12.20 -15.23
CA GLN A 88 -0.84 12.83 -16.19
C GLN A 88 -2.30 12.74 -15.75
N ASP A 89 -2.71 11.59 -15.22
CA ASP A 89 -4.07 11.36 -14.74
C ASP A 89 -4.06 10.72 -13.34
N PRO A 90 -4.01 11.54 -12.27
CA PRO A 90 -4.04 11.07 -10.89
C PRO A 90 -5.28 10.25 -10.52
N ALA A 91 -6.38 10.36 -11.26
CA ALA A 91 -7.61 9.62 -10.96
C ALA A 91 -7.49 8.10 -11.23
N THR A 92 -6.48 7.69 -12.00
CA THR A 92 -6.16 6.28 -12.26
C THR A 92 -5.44 5.61 -11.09
N LEU A 93 -4.89 6.39 -10.16
CA LEU A 93 -4.15 5.89 -9.01
C LEU A 93 -5.09 5.70 -7.81
N SER A 94 -4.81 4.66 -7.02
CA SER A 94 -5.56 4.39 -5.79
C SER A 94 -4.76 4.85 -4.56
N ALA A 95 -5.47 5.35 -3.56
CA ALA A 95 -4.92 5.71 -2.26
C ALA A 95 -5.54 4.81 -1.19
N ILE A 96 -4.70 4.14 -0.39
CA ILE A 96 -5.19 3.30 0.72
C ILE A 96 -5.68 4.12 1.93
N ALA A 97 -5.23 5.38 2.03
CA ALA A 97 -5.64 6.38 3.00
C ALA A 97 -5.25 7.80 2.52
N GLY A 98 -5.80 8.83 3.17
CA GLY A 98 -5.65 10.23 2.77
C GLY A 98 -6.72 10.68 1.76
N PRO A 99 -6.61 11.92 1.25
CA PRO A 99 -7.49 12.41 0.18
C PRO A 99 -7.39 11.55 -1.08
N PRO A 100 -8.47 11.40 -1.85
CA PRO A 100 -8.42 10.70 -3.12
C PRO A 100 -7.53 11.46 -4.11
N LEU A 101 -6.69 10.73 -4.85
CA LEU A 101 -5.78 11.30 -5.85
C LEU A 101 -6.52 11.97 -7.03
N SER A 102 -7.76 11.57 -7.30
CA SER A 102 -8.64 12.25 -8.27
C SER A 102 -8.94 13.71 -7.93
N SER A 103 -8.73 14.14 -6.67
CA SER A 103 -8.88 15.52 -6.24
C SER A 103 -7.55 16.30 -6.22
N ALA A 104 -6.42 15.64 -6.51
CA ALA A 104 -5.10 16.22 -6.42
C ALA A 104 -4.74 17.02 -7.67
N THR A 105 -4.06 18.14 -7.49
CA THR A 105 -3.65 19.04 -8.58
C THR A 105 -2.15 18.98 -8.88
N ASN A 106 -1.36 18.39 -7.98
CA ASN A 106 0.09 18.27 -8.09
C ASN A 106 0.51 16.90 -7.58
N VAL A 107 0.48 15.93 -8.49
CA VAL A 107 0.90 14.56 -8.22
C VAL A 107 2.14 14.23 -9.03
N LYS A 108 3.13 13.65 -8.37
CA LYS A 108 4.35 13.18 -9.00
C LYS A 108 4.66 11.77 -8.57
N GLU A 109 5.28 10.99 -9.44
CA GLU A 109 5.68 9.63 -9.16
C GLU A 109 7.14 9.39 -9.55
N ALA A 110 7.78 8.48 -8.81
CA ALA A 110 9.08 7.93 -9.13
C ALA A 110 9.14 6.48 -8.69
N GLN A 111 9.96 5.70 -9.37
CA GLN A 111 10.19 4.30 -9.03
C GLN A 111 11.67 3.97 -9.12
N ASP A 112 12.18 3.33 -8.08
CA ASP A 112 13.50 2.71 -8.12
C ASP A 112 13.45 1.28 -7.57
N HIS A 113 14.63 0.72 -7.28
CA HIS A 113 14.76 -0.54 -6.60
C HIS A 113 15.94 -0.51 -5.63
N VAL A 114 15.89 -1.39 -4.64
CA VAL A 114 17.03 -1.78 -3.82
C VAL A 114 17.40 -3.22 -4.11
N GLU A 115 18.69 -3.52 -4.08
CA GLU A 115 19.19 -4.88 -4.27
C GLU A 115 19.39 -5.62 -2.95
N LYS A 116 19.38 -6.96 -3.04
CA LYS A 116 19.70 -7.93 -1.98
C LYS A 116 18.82 -7.78 -0.71
N PRO A 117 17.54 -8.19 -0.74
CA PRO A 117 16.80 -8.73 -1.90
C PRO A 117 16.35 -7.65 -2.88
N TRP A 118 15.95 -8.06 -4.08
CA TRP A 118 15.42 -7.12 -5.08
C TRP A 118 14.02 -6.66 -4.69
N VAL A 119 13.85 -5.38 -4.41
CA VAL A 119 12.57 -4.77 -4.03
C VAL A 119 12.39 -3.48 -4.81
N TYR A 120 11.29 -3.39 -5.54
CA TYR A 120 10.84 -2.15 -6.19
C TYR A 120 10.21 -1.23 -5.17
N ARG A 121 10.51 0.07 -5.29
CA ARG A 121 9.94 1.12 -4.44
C ARG A 121 9.29 2.15 -5.35
N ASN A 122 7.97 2.15 -5.40
CA ASN A 122 7.18 3.13 -6.14
C ASN A 122 6.64 4.16 -5.16
N ILE A 123 6.96 5.43 -5.35
CA ILE A 123 6.52 6.52 -4.48
C ILE A 123 5.70 7.49 -5.31
N VAL A 124 4.48 7.78 -4.87
CA VAL A 124 3.62 8.83 -5.39
C VAL A 124 3.51 9.93 -4.33
N GLN A 125 3.82 11.17 -4.73
CA GLN A 125 3.66 12.37 -3.92
C GLN A 125 2.44 13.15 -4.38
N ASP A 126 1.46 13.34 -3.51
CA ASP A 126 0.38 14.31 -3.67
C ASP A 126 0.70 15.55 -2.82
N VAL A 127 1.19 16.60 -3.48
CA VAL A 127 1.64 17.85 -2.85
C VAL A 127 0.51 18.86 -2.86
N ARG A 128 -0.22 18.97 -1.75
CA ARG A 128 -1.32 19.93 -1.57
C ARG A 128 -0.80 21.30 -1.14
N SER A 129 0.21 21.30 -0.29
CA SER A 129 0.94 22.50 0.17
C SER A 129 2.31 22.11 0.73
N PRO A 130 3.20 23.07 1.05
CA PRO A 130 4.47 22.76 1.71
C PRO A 130 4.31 22.00 3.05
N ASP A 131 3.20 22.20 3.76
CA ASP A 131 2.90 21.57 5.05
C ASP A 131 2.00 20.33 4.92
N GLU A 132 1.61 19.97 3.69
CA GLU A 132 0.69 18.86 3.43
C GLU A 132 1.07 18.15 2.14
N VAL A 133 1.88 17.10 2.30
CA VAL A 133 2.27 16.15 1.28
C VAL A 133 1.79 14.77 1.72
N HIS A 134 1.00 14.13 0.87
CA HIS A 134 0.61 12.74 1.05
C HIS A 134 1.55 11.86 0.22
N LEU A 135 2.16 10.87 0.88
CA LEU A 135 3.03 9.90 0.24
C LEU A 135 2.29 8.57 0.15
N HIS A 136 2.14 8.05 -1.06
CA HIS A 136 1.60 6.72 -1.32
C HIS A 136 2.74 5.86 -1.85
N ILE A 137 3.20 4.91 -1.04
CA ILE A 137 4.38 4.10 -1.31
C ILE A 137 3.94 2.66 -1.51
N SER A 138 4.37 2.06 -2.62
CA SER A 138 4.23 0.63 -2.90
C SER A 138 5.61 0.00 -2.93
N LEU A 139 5.84 -0.98 -2.06
CA LEU A 139 7.08 -1.73 -1.95
C LEU A 139 6.77 -3.18 -2.32
N PHE A 140 7.43 -3.73 -3.33
CA PHE A 140 7.13 -5.08 -3.76
C PHE A 140 8.31 -5.81 -4.38
N ASN A 141 8.30 -7.13 -4.26
CA ASN A 141 9.12 -8.03 -5.07
C ASN A 141 8.27 -8.65 -6.19
N THR A 142 8.95 -9.30 -7.14
CA THR A 142 8.38 -9.98 -8.32
C THR A 142 9.18 -11.25 -8.60
#